data_AF-K1TKM3-F1
#
_entry.id   AF-K1TKM3-F1
#
_cell.length_a   1.000
_cell.length_b   1.000
_cell.length_c   1.000
_cell.angle_alpha   90.00
_cell.angle_beta   90.00
_cell.angle_gamma   90.00
#
_symmetry.space_group_name_H-M   'P 1'
#
loop_
_entity.id
_entity.type
_entity.pdbx_description
1 polymer ?
#
loop_
_entity_poly.entity_id
_entity_poly.type
_entity_poly.pdbx_seq_one_letter_code
_entity_poly.pdbx_strand_id
1 'polypeptide(L)'
;MEEVSVLIGKSQSGDKEAREVLIEKNLGLVHHIVKRFLGRGYDPEDLFQIGVIGLMKAIDKFDLKLEVRFSTYAVPMITGEIKRFLRDDGLLKVSRTIKEDGLKVRLARQRLQSR
;
A
#
# COMPACT_ATOMS: atom_id res chain seq x y z
N MET A 1 -10.20 -20.85 2.81
CA MET A 1 -10.19 -19.87 1.70
C MET A 1 -11.61 -19.33 1.48
N GLU A 2 -12.63 -20.20 1.55
CA GLU A 2 -14.06 -19.83 1.50
C GLU A 2 -14.49 -18.72 2.47
N GLU A 3 -14.02 -18.75 3.72
CA GLU A 3 -14.47 -17.78 4.74
C GLU A 3 -14.10 -16.33 4.37
N VAL A 4 -12.90 -16.12 3.82
CA VAL A 4 -12.42 -14.79 3.43
C VAL A 4 -13.16 -14.29 2.20
N SER A 5 -13.41 -15.14 1.19
CA SER A 5 -14.18 -14.76 0.00
C SER A 5 -15.62 -14.40 0.34
N VAL A 6 -16.26 -15.14 1.27
CA VAL A 6 -17.62 -14.84 1.74
C VAL A 6 -17.65 -13.49 2.46
N LEU A 7 -16.71 -13.23 3.36
CA LEU A 7 -16.61 -11.95 4.06
C LEU A 7 -16.36 -10.80 3.08
N ILE A 8 -15.52 -10.98 2.06
CA ILE A 8 -15.27 -9.96 1.03
C ILE A 8 -16.54 -9.67 0.25
N GLY A 9 -17.28 -10.70 -0.18
CA GLY A 9 -18.55 -10.51 -0.89
C GLY A 9 -19.58 -9.74 -0.05
N LYS A 10 -19.72 -10.08 1.24
CA LYS A 10 -20.57 -9.35 2.18
C LYS A 10 -20.13 -7.89 2.34
N SER A 11 -18.83 -7.66 2.55
CA SER A 11 -18.27 -6.33 2.68
C SER A 11 -18.53 -5.47 1.44
N GLN A 12 -18.37 -6.04 0.24
CA GLN A 12 -18.65 -5.36 -1.03
C GLN A 12 -20.14 -5.07 -1.23
N SER A 13 -21.03 -5.85 -0.62
CA SER A 13 -22.48 -5.56 -0.59
C SER A 13 -22.90 -4.51 0.45
N GLY A 14 -21.94 -3.95 1.22
CA GLY A 14 -22.18 -2.89 2.18
C GLY A 14 -22.27 -3.34 3.65
N ASP A 15 -21.99 -4.61 3.94
CA ASP A 15 -21.91 -5.13 5.31
C ASP A 15 -20.69 -4.54 6.03
N LYS A 16 -20.97 -3.69 7.03
CA LYS A 16 -19.93 -2.99 7.81
C LYS A 16 -19.21 -3.92 8.77
N GLU A 17 -19.91 -4.86 9.41
CA GLU A 17 -19.30 -5.81 10.34
C GLU A 17 -18.34 -6.74 9.58
N ALA A 18 -18.74 -7.22 8.40
CA ALA A 18 -17.86 -8.01 7.54
C ALA A 18 -16.62 -7.21 7.12
N ARG A 19 -16.77 -5.91 6.84
CA ARG A 19 -15.64 -5.01 6.51
C ARG A 19 -14.68 -4.87 7.69
N GLU A 20 -15.18 -4.62 8.89
CA GLU A 20 -14.37 -4.46 10.11
C GLU A 20 -13.58 -5.74 10.41
N VAL A 21 -14.25 -6.90 10.41
CA VAL A 21 -13.60 -8.20 10.61
C VAL A 21 -12.50 -8.46 9.59
N LEU A 22 -12.73 -8.12 8.32
CA LEU A 22 -11.69 -8.25 7.28
C LEU A 22 -10.50 -7.35 7.53
N ILE A 23 -10.73 -6.10 7.91
CA ILE A 23 -9.66 -5.15 8.19
C ILE A 23 -8.84 -5.67 9.37
N GLU A 24 -9.47 -6.02 10.49
CA GLU A 24 -8.83 -6.52 11.70
C GLU A 24 -8.00 -7.78 11.44
N LYS A 25 -8.56 -8.79 10.77
CA LYS A 25 -7.85 -10.03 10.42
C LYS A 25 -6.61 -9.80 9.56
N ASN A 26 -6.55 -8.68 8.82
CA ASN A 26 -5.45 -8.38 7.90
C ASN A 26 -4.53 -7.24 8.38
N LEU A 27 -4.71 -6.68 9.58
CA LEU A 27 -3.81 -5.65 10.11
C LEU A 27 -2.37 -6.16 10.24
N GLY A 28 -2.17 -7.43 10.60
CA GLY A 28 -0.84 -8.03 10.70
C GLY A 28 -0.08 -8.03 9.36
N LEU A 29 -0.80 -8.20 8.24
CA LEU A 29 -0.23 -8.11 6.89
C LEU A 29 0.27 -6.68 6.62
N VAL A 30 -0.51 -5.67 6.99
CA VAL A 30 -0.14 -4.26 6.82
C VAL A 30 1.11 -3.94 7.65
N HIS A 31 1.15 -4.34 8.92
CA HIS A 31 2.34 -4.19 9.78
C HIS A 31 3.58 -4.81 9.13
N HIS A 32 3.46 -6.02 8.58
CA HIS A 32 4.57 -6.69 7.91
C HIS A 32 5.07 -5.91 6.68
N ILE A 33 4.16 -5.34 5.89
CA ILE A 33 4.51 -4.54 4.71
C ILE A 33 5.22 -3.24 5.10
N VAL A 34 4.71 -2.54 6.13
CA VAL A 34 5.25 -1.26 6.62
C VAL A 34 6.70 -1.38 7.07
N LYS A 35 7.10 -2.52 7.65
CA LYS A 35 8.50 -2.78 8.07
C LYS A 35 9.53 -2.52 6.97
N ARG A 36 9.16 -2.69 5.69
CA ARG A 36 10.04 -2.45 4.53
C ARG A 36 10.26 -0.97 4.21
N PHE A 37 9.51 -0.08 4.85
CA PHE A 37 9.52 1.36 4.61
C PHE A 37 10.03 2.17 5.81
N LEU A 38 10.44 1.50 6.90
CA LEU A 38 11.05 2.13 8.07
C LEU A 38 12.35 2.86 7.69
N GLY A 39 12.72 3.87 8.49
CA GLY A 39 13.94 4.64 8.29
C GLY A 39 13.90 5.62 7.11
N ARG A 40 12.72 5.92 6.56
CA ARG A 40 12.54 6.86 5.44
C ARG A 40 12.13 8.28 5.86
N GLY A 41 12.25 8.60 7.15
CA GLY A 41 11.91 9.93 7.68
C GLY A 41 10.42 10.15 7.95
N TYR A 42 9.64 9.07 8.07
CA TYR A 42 8.21 9.11 8.40
C TYR A 42 7.95 8.26 9.63
N ASP A 43 6.91 8.64 10.39
CA ASP A 43 6.42 7.85 11.49
C ASP A 43 5.89 6.48 10.98
N PRO A 44 6.32 5.35 11.57
CA PRO A 44 5.77 4.04 11.24
C PRO A 44 4.23 3.97 11.33
N GLU A 45 3.63 4.72 12.24
CA GLU A 45 2.18 4.75 12.45
C GLU A 45 1.44 5.45 11.32
N ASP A 46 2.01 6.53 10.77
CA ASP A 46 1.49 7.20 9.57
C ASP A 46 1.52 6.24 8.37
N LEU A 47 2.65 5.55 8.17
CA LEU A 47 2.79 4.56 7.09
C LEU A 47 1.82 3.39 7.26
N PHE A 48 1.54 3.00 8.51
CA PHE A 48 0.54 1.99 8.82
C PHE A 48 -0.87 2.45 8.44
N GLN A 49 -1.28 3.66 8.81
CA GLN A 49 -2.58 4.21 8.42
C GLN A 49 -2.76 4.27 6.90
N ILE A 50 -1.73 4.74 6.17
CA ILE A 50 -1.72 4.72 4.71
C ILE A 50 -1.83 3.28 4.17
N GLY A 51 -1.15 2.34 4.81
CA GLY A 51 -1.25 0.93 4.48
C GLY A 51 -2.66 0.36 4.68
N VAL A 52 -3.34 0.74 5.76
CA VAL A 52 -4.74 0.35 6.03
C VAL A 52 -5.68 0.92 4.96
N ILE A 53 -5.45 2.14 4.48
CA ILE A 53 -6.20 2.69 3.33
C ILE A 53 -6.00 1.83 2.08
N GLY A 54 -4.78 1.35 1.84
CA GLY A 54 -4.52 0.43 0.74
C GLY A 54 -5.18 -0.93 0.90
N LEU A 55 -5.26 -1.45 2.14
CA LEU A 55 -5.98 -2.67 2.45
C LEU A 55 -7.49 -2.51 2.19
N MET A 56 -8.10 -1.41 2.63
CA MET A 56 -9.52 -1.12 2.37
C MET A 56 -9.82 -1.09 0.87
N LYS A 57 -9.00 -0.39 0.08
CA LYS A 57 -9.14 -0.37 -1.39
C LYS A 57 -8.96 -1.74 -2.01
N ALA A 58 -8.09 -2.58 -1.45
CA ALA A 58 -7.92 -3.95 -1.91
C ALA A 58 -9.19 -4.79 -1.64
N ILE A 59 -9.80 -4.67 -0.46
CA ILE A 59 -11.08 -5.34 -0.13
C ILE A 59 -12.19 -4.88 -1.10
N ASP A 60 -12.32 -3.57 -1.29
CA ASP A 60 -13.37 -2.96 -2.11
C ASP A 60 -13.30 -3.38 -3.59
N LYS A 61 -12.10 -3.70 -4.10
CA LYS A 61 -11.85 -3.96 -5.53
C LYS A 61 -11.40 -5.37 -5.85
N PHE A 62 -11.34 -6.27 -4.87
CA PHE A 62 -10.91 -7.64 -5.12
C PHE A 62 -11.98 -8.39 -5.91
N ASP A 63 -11.60 -8.97 -7.05
CA ASP A 63 -12.49 -9.80 -7.85
C ASP A 63 -12.48 -11.24 -7.31
N LEU A 64 -13.62 -11.65 -6.77
CA LEU A 64 -13.85 -12.99 -6.21
C LEU A 64 -13.81 -14.11 -7.25
N LYS A 65 -13.90 -13.79 -8.54
CA LYS A 65 -13.77 -14.77 -9.63
C LYS A 65 -12.33 -15.17 -9.90
N LEU A 66 -11.36 -14.41 -9.38
CA LEU A 66 -9.95 -14.74 -9.50
C LEU A 66 -9.59 -15.88 -8.54
N GLU A 67 -9.02 -16.96 -9.06
CA GLU A 67 -8.56 -18.11 -8.27
C GLU A 67 -7.20 -17.84 -7.57
N VAL A 68 -7.06 -16.66 -6.97
CA VAL A 68 -5.87 -16.24 -6.24
C VAL A 68 -6.21 -15.89 -4.81
N ARG A 69 -5.24 -16.06 -3.90
CA ARG A 69 -5.40 -15.58 -2.53
C ARG A 69 -5.53 -14.07 -2.50
N PHE A 70 -6.43 -13.55 -1.66
CA PHE A 70 -6.59 -12.11 -1.44
C PHE A 70 -5.26 -11.40 -1.14
N SER A 71 -4.38 -12.00 -0.34
CA SER A 71 -3.07 -11.42 0.00
C SER A 71 -2.19 -11.16 -1.23
N THR A 72 -2.30 -11.98 -2.28
CA THR A 72 -1.59 -11.79 -3.55
C THR A 72 -1.98 -10.46 -4.20
N TYR A 73 -3.25 -10.06 -4.10
CA TYR A 73 -3.76 -8.78 -4.61
C TYR A 73 -3.51 -7.63 -3.62
N ALA A 74 -3.71 -7.86 -2.33
CA ALA A 74 -3.60 -6.82 -1.30
C ALA A 74 -2.17 -6.30 -1.13
N VAL A 75 -1.15 -7.16 -1.18
CA VAL A 75 0.25 -6.77 -0.99
C VAL A 75 0.72 -5.67 -1.96
N PRO A 76 0.56 -5.81 -3.30
CA PRO A 76 0.96 -4.76 -4.24
C PRO A 76 0.11 -3.48 -4.08
N MET A 77 -1.18 -3.60 -3.74
CA MET A 77 -2.06 -2.46 -3.48
C MET A 77 -1.59 -1.64 -2.29
N ILE A 78 -1.37 -2.28 -1.13
CA ILE A 78 -0.88 -1.64 0.10
C ILE A 78 0.49 -1.00 -0.15
N THR A 79 1.40 -1.76 -0.78
CA THR A 79 2.75 -1.29 -1.11
C THR A 79 2.72 -0.06 -2.04
N GLY A 80 1.80 -0.06 -3.02
CA GLY A 80 1.63 1.04 -3.96
C GLY A 80 1.14 2.32 -3.29
N GLU A 81 0.19 2.21 -2.36
CA GLU A 81 -0.34 3.35 -1.60
C GLU A 81 0.74 3.99 -0.72
N ILE A 82 1.53 3.19 0.01
CA ILE A 82 2.66 3.69 0.80
C ILE A 82 3.71 4.36 -0.10
N LYS A 83 4.08 3.74 -1.22
CA LYS A 83 5.02 4.34 -2.19
C LYS A 83 4.50 5.65 -2.78
N ARG A 84 3.19 5.75 -3.03
CA ARG A 84 2.57 6.98 -3.54
C ARG A 84 2.63 8.08 -2.50
N PHE A 85 2.29 7.79 -1.25
CA PHE A 85 2.41 8.73 -0.13
C PHE A 85 3.85 9.26 0.00
N LEU A 86 4.84 8.37 0.12
CA LEU A 86 6.26 8.75 0.25
C LEU A 86 6.78 9.59 -0.93
N ARG A 87 6.19 9.42 -2.13
CA ARG A 87 6.59 10.20 -3.32
C ARG A 87 5.90 11.55 -3.36
N ASP A 88 4.61 11.60 -3.04
CA ASP A 88 3.79 12.81 -3.15
C ASP A 88 3.98 13.74 -1.94
N ASP A 89 4.54 13.22 -0.85
CA ASP A 89 4.88 13.99 0.35
C ASP A 89 6.23 14.74 0.24
N GLY A 90 6.37 15.82 1.00
CA GLY A 90 7.51 16.73 0.99
C GLY A 90 7.14 18.19 1.26
N LEU A 91 8.08 18.94 1.87
CA LEU A 91 7.92 20.35 2.26
C LEU A 91 7.41 21.27 1.14
N LEU A 92 7.84 21.00 -0.10
CA LEU A 92 7.39 21.71 -1.29
C LEU A 92 6.68 20.74 -2.23
N LYS A 93 5.41 21.06 -2.52
CA LYS A 93 4.59 20.32 -3.50
C LYS A 93 5.05 20.69 -4.91
N VAL A 94 5.85 19.82 -5.51
CA VAL A 94 6.29 19.91 -6.91
C VAL A 94 5.65 18.83 -7.76
N SER A 95 5.62 19.02 -9.09
CA SER A 95 5.03 18.05 -10.01
C SER A 95 5.79 16.71 -9.98
N ARG A 96 5.07 15.62 -10.29
CA ARG A 96 5.64 14.26 -10.31
C ARG A 96 6.83 14.14 -11.26
N THR A 97 6.74 14.75 -12.44
CA THR A 97 7.80 14.76 -13.45
C THR A 97 9.09 15.35 -12.90
N ILE A 98 9.02 16.46 -12.16
CA ILE A 98 10.20 17.10 -11.56
C ILE A 98 10.88 16.18 -10.54
N LYS A 99 10.12 15.50 -9.68
CA LYS A 99 10.70 14.55 -8.70
C LYS A 99 11.36 13.36 -9.40
N GLU A 100 10.75 12.85 -10.46
CA GLU A 100 11.26 11.72 -11.24
C GLU A 100 12.56 12.07 -11.97
N ASP A 101 12.62 13.25 -12.58
CA ASP A 101 13.84 13.72 -13.25
C ASP A 101 14.95 14.02 -12.25
N GLY A 102 14.63 14.59 -11.09
CA GLY A 102 15.59 14.77 -9.99
C GLY A 102 16.20 13.44 -9.52
N LEU A 103 15.40 12.37 -9.42
CA LEU A 103 15.89 11.04 -9.09
C LEU A 103 16.83 10.48 -10.18
N LYS A 104 16.49 10.63 -11.46
CA LYS A 104 17.33 10.19 -12.58
C LYS A 104 18.70 10.89 -12.56
N VAL A 105 18.70 12.21 -12.35
CA VAL A 105 19.94 13.01 -12.25
C VAL A 105 20.80 12.53 -11.07
N ARG A 106 20.19 12.30 -9.89
CA ARG A 106 20.91 11.82 -8.70
C ARG A 106 21.55 10.45 -8.93
N LEU A 107 20.84 9.51 -9.55
CA LEU A 107 21.34 8.18 -9.87
C LEU A 107 22.45 8.23 -10.92
N ALA A 108 22.30 9.05 -11.96
CA ALA A 108 23.32 9.25 -12.97
C ALA A 108 24.61 9.83 -12.36
N ARG A 109 24.48 10.84 -11.48
CA ARG A 109 25.61 11.40 -10.73
C ARG A 109 26.32 10.35 -9.88
N GLN A 110 25.59 9.51 -9.14
CA GLN A 110 26.22 8.43 -8.35
C GLN A 110 26.99 7.45 -9.23
N ARG A 111 26.42 7.04 -10.37
CA ARG A 111 27.10 6.13 -11.33
C ARG A 111 28.39 6.71 -11.89
N LEU A 112 28.42 8.02 -12.13
CA LEU A 112 29.60 8.73 -12.63
C LEU A 112 30.66 8.93 -11.54
N GLN A 113 30.25 9.10 -10.28
CA GLN A 113 31.16 9.24 -9.14
C GLN A 113 31.74 7.92 -8.63
N SER A 114 31.11 6.79 -8.95
CA SER A 114 31.59 5.44 -8.62
C SER A 114 32.57 4.87 -9.67
N ARG A 115 33.02 5.67 -10.63
CA ARG A 115 34.10 5.38 -11.58
C ARG A 115 35.35 6.14 -11.16
#